data_AF-A0A2P5K1Q0-F1
#
_entry.id   AF-A0A2P5K1Q0-F1
#
_cell.length_a   1.000
_cell.length_b   1.000
_cell.length_c   1.000
_cell.angle_alpha   90.00
_cell.angle_beta   90.00
_cell.angle_gamma   90.00
#
_symmetry.space_group_name_H-M   'P 1'
#
loop_
_entity.id
_entity.type
_entity.pdbx_description
1 polymer ?
#
loop_
_entity_poly.entity_id
_entity_poly.type
_entity_poly.pdbx_seq_one_letter_code
_entity_poly.pdbx_strand_id
1 'polypeptide(L)' 'MDNYPLVEPCGDWRDEWMGENSDGGTAVTTTELQSAIHHWLEDIPVKCHIIHLADLQEIIAVWLLE' A
#
# COMPACT_ATOMS: atom_id res chain seq x y z
N MET A 1 24.68 23.10 12.84
CA MET A 1 23.59 22.15 13.18
C MET A 1 22.80 22.02 11.91
N ASP A 2 23.17 21.04 11.09
CA ASP A 2 22.67 20.93 9.72
C ASP A 2 21.20 20.52 9.76
N ASN A 3 20.36 21.42 9.27
CA ASN A 3 18.91 21.25 9.18
C ASN A 3 18.62 20.41 7.93
N TYR A 4 18.97 19.11 7.98
CA TYR A 4 18.55 18.18 6.93
C TYR A 4 17.05 17.96 7.07
N PRO A 5 16.26 18.10 5.98
CA PRO A 5 14.88 17.68 6.01
C PRO A 5 14.88 16.19 6.37
N LEU A 6 14.12 15.83 7.41
CA LEU A 6 13.87 14.43 7.74
C LEU A 6 13.23 13.82 6.50
N VAL A 7 14.02 13.11 5.69
CA VAL A 7 13.46 12.22 4.68
C VAL A 7 12.70 11.21 5.51
N GLU A 8 11.37 11.30 5.53
CA GLU A 8 10.56 10.28 6.20
C GLU A 8 10.99 8.95 5.60
N PRO A 9 11.44 8.00 6.44
CA PRO A 9 11.89 6.72 5.94
C PRO A 9 10.73 6.11 5.16
N CYS A 10 11.01 5.66 3.94
CA CYS A 10 10.03 4.94 3.14
C CYS A 10 9.48 3.78 3.99
N GLY A 11 8.19 3.87 4.33
CA GLY A 11 7.52 2.85 5.14
C GLY A 11 7.21 1.60 4.31
N ASP A 12 6.76 0.54 4.98
CA ASP A 12 6.26 -0.64 4.25
C ASP A 12 4.96 -0.24 3.54
N TRP A 13 4.94 -0.41 2.22
CA TRP A 13 3.76 -0.12 1.39
C TRP A 13 2.57 -1.00 1.80
N ARG A 14 2.82 -2.19 2.37
CA ARG A 14 1.76 -3.10 2.84
C ARG A 14 0.86 -2.44 3.87
N ASP A 15 1.42 -1.60 4.73
CA ASP A 15 0.69 -0.91 5.78
C ASP A 15 -0.43 0.02 5.25
N GLU A 16 -0.37 0.42 3.97
CA GLU A 16 -1.38 1.29 3.36
C GLU A 16 -2.76 0.60 3.25
N TRP A 17 -2.78 -0.70 2.96
CA TRP A 17 -4.01 -1.45 2.66
C TRP A 17 -4.16 -2.76 3.45
N MET A 18 -3.07 -3.25 4.03
CA MET A 18 -3.01 -4.52 4.78
C MET A 18 -2.47 -4.32 6.20
N GLY A 19 -2.26 -3.07 6.61
CA GLY A 19 -1.77 -2.72 7.95
C GLY A 19 -2.92 -2.58 8.95
N GLU A 20 -2.63 -2.79 10.23
CA GLU A 20 -3.63 -2.66 11.31
C GLU A 20 -4.32 -1.28 11.38
N ASN A 21 -3.71 -0.26 10.78
CA ASN A 21 -4.24 1.11 10.71
C ASN A 21 -4.96 1.43 9.39
N SER A 22 -5.07 0.48 8.46
CA SER A 22 -5.85 0.64 7.23
C SER A 22 -7.35 0.55 7.54
N ASP A 23 -8.20 0.91 6.57
CA ASP A 23 -9.65 0.96 6.78
C ASP A 23 -10.23 -0.42 7.14
N GLY A 24 -9.72 -1.48 6.50
CA GLY A 24 -10.08 -2.87 6.81
C GLY A 24 -9.24 -3.51 7.93
N GLY A 25 -8.22 -2.82 8.42
CA GLY A 25 -7.24 -3.34 9.37
C GLY A 25 -6.50 -4.56 8.80
N THR A 26 -6.78 -5.75 9.32
CA THR A 26 -6.13 -6.99 8.85
C THR A 26 -6.79 -7.60 7.62
N ALA A 27 -7.98 -7.13 7.23
CA ALA A 27 -8.66 -7.51 5.99
C ALA A 27 -8.49 -6.38 4.97
N VAL A 28 -8.44 -6.73 3.68
CA VAL A 28 -8.46 -5.75 2.61
C VAL A 28 -9.91 -5.52 2.23
N THR A 29 -10.39 -4.28 2.29
CA THR A 29 -11.72 -3.91 1.81
C THR A 29 -11.75 -3.76 0.29
N THR A 30 -12.95 -3.78 -0.30
CA THR A 30 -13.12 -3.47 -1.73
C THR A 30 -12.57 -2.08 -2.09
N THR A 31 -12.67 -1.10 -1.19
CA THR A 31 -12.16 0.27 -1.41
C THR A 31 -10.64 0.30 -1.45
N GLU A 32 -9.98 -0.41 -0.54
CA GLU A 32 -8.52 -0.53 -0.51
C GLU A 32 -8.01 -1.28 -1.75
N LEU A 33 -8.70 -2.35 -2.18
CA LEU A 33 -8.37 -3.04 -3.42
C LEU A 33 -8.51 -2.10 -4.65
N GLN A 34 -9.57 -1.31 -4.73
CA GLN A 34 -9.74 -0.31 -5.79
C GLN A 34 -8.62 0.74 -5.77
N SER A 35 -8.22 1.19 -4.58
CA SER A 35 -7.09 2.10 -4.41
C SER A 35 -5.77 1.48 -4.89
N ALA A 36 -5.50 0.23 -4.53
CA ALA A 36 -4.31 -0.50 -4.98
C ALA A 36 -4.27 -0.68 -6.51
N ILE A 37 -5.40 -1.02 -7.12
CA ILE A 37 -5.52 -1.12 -8.59
C ILE A 37 -5.24 0.23 -9.25
N HIS A 38 -5.75 1.32 -8.68
CA HIS A 38 -5.49 2.66 -9.21
C HIS A 38 -4.00 3.03 -9.16
N HIS A 39 -3.33 2.76 -8.03
CA HIS A 39 -1.89 3.01 -7.89
C HIS A 39 -1.05 2.17 -8.84
N TRP A 40 -1.45 0.91 -9.08
CA TRP A 40 -0.81 0.04 -10.07
C TRP A 40 -1.01 0.53 -11.52
N LEU A 41 -2.22 0.97 -11.88
CA LEU A 41 -2.51 1.41 -13.26
C LEU A 41 -1.81 2.71 -13.63
N GLU A 42 -1.67 3.63 -12.67
CA GLU A 42 -1.15 4.99 -12.90
C GLU A 42 0.32 5.14 -12.44
N ASP A 43 0.99 4.06 -12.05
CA ASP A 43 2.35 4.05 -11.49
C ASP A 43 2.53 5.08 -10.34
N ILE A 44 1.52 5.21 -9.47
CA ILE A 44 1.56 6.13 -8.33
C ILE A 44 2.32 5.45 -7.19
N PRO A 45 3.43 6.03 -6.69
CA PRO A 45 4.19 5.43 -5.62
C PRO A 45 3.46 5.52 -4.27
N VAL A 46 3.45 4.41 -3.52
CA VAL A 46 2.98 4.32 -2.14
C VAL A 46 4.17 4.10 -1.24
N LYS A 47 4.43 5.03 -0.31
CA LYS A 47 5.58 4.94 0.61
C LYS A 47 6.91 4.65 -0.11
N CYS A 48 7.15 5.35 -1.21
CA CYS A 48 8.29 5.19 -2.12
C CYS A 48 8.34 3.88 -2.93
N HIS A 49 7.31 3.04 -2.87
CA HIS A 49 7.23 1.78 -3.63
C HIS A 49 6.25 1.91 -4.78
N ILE A 50 6.65 1.50 -5.99
CA ILE A 50 5.74 1.37 -7.13
C ILE A 50 5.12 -0.02 -7.06
N ILE A 51 3.79 -0.07 -7.04
CA ILE A 51 3.07 -1.34 -7.01
C ILE A 51 3.36 -2.10 -8.30
N HIS A 52 3.88 -3.31 -8.18
CA HIS A 52 4.06 -4.22 -9.30
C HIS A 52 2.98 -5.30 -9.28
N LEU A 53 2.90 -6.08 -10.36
CA LEU A 53 1.90 -7.14 -10.49
C LEU A 53 1.92 -8.15 -9.32
N ALA A 54 3.11 -8.46 -8.79
CA ALA A 54 3.25 -9.36 -7.65
C ALA A 54 2.65 -8.79 -6.37
N ASP A 55 2.83 -7.48 -6.13
CA ASP A 55 2.26 -6.78 -4.98
C ASP A 55 0.72 -6.76 -5.10
N LEU A 56 0.19 -6.50 -6.30
CA LEU A 56 -1.25 -6.54 -6.55
C LEU A 56 -1.84 -7.95 -6.35
N GLN A 57 -1.11 -9.00 -6.77
CA GLN A 57 -1.51 -10.39 -6.53
C GLN A 57 -1.56 -10.71 -5.03
N GLU A 58 -0.63 -10.17 -4.24
CA GLU A 58 -0.64 -10.31 -2.78
C GLU A 58 -1.89 -9.66 -2.17
N ILE A 59 -2.20 -8.41 -2.55
CA ILE A 59 -3.38 -7.68 -2.07
C ILE A 59 -4.68 -8.44 -2.44
N ILE A 60 -4.78 -8.93 -3.67
CA ILE A 60 -5.94 -9.73 -4.11
C ILE A 60 -6.05 -11.03 -3.32
N ALA A 61 -4.93 -11.69 -3.01
CA ALA A 61 -4.95 -12.92 -2.22
C ALA A 61 -5.48 -12.66 -0.81
N VAL A 62 -5.11 -11.54 -0.17
CA VAL A 62 -5.65 -11.15 1.14
C VAL A 62 -7.14 -10.81 1.04
N TRP A 63 -7.56 -10.06 0.02
CA TRP A 63 -8.97 -9.73 -0.21
C TRP A 63 -9.86 -10.97 -0.42
N LEU A 64 -9.34 -12.00 -1.12
CA LEU A 64 -10.08 -13.26 -1.37
C LEU A 64 -10.17 -14.18 -0.14
N LEU A 65 -9.44 -13.89 0.94
CA LEU A 65 -9.48 -14.66 2.19
C LEU A 65 -10.54 -14.15 3.19
N GLU A 66 -11.30 -13.10 2.84
CA GLU A 66 -12.50 -12.66 3.58
C GLU A 66 -13.61 -13.72 3.64
#